data_AF-A0A6N1VB04-F1
#
_entry.id   AF-A0A6N1VB04-F1
#
_cell.length_a   1.000
_cell.length_b   1.000
_cell.length_c   1.000
_cell.angle_alpha   90.00
_cell.angle_beta   90.00
_cell.angle_gamma   90.00
#
_symmetry.space_group_name_H-M   'P 1'
#
loop_
_entity.id
_entity.type
_entity.pdbx_description
1 polymer ?
#
loop_
_entity_poly.entity_id
_entity_poly.type
_entity_poly.pdbx_seq_one_letter_code
_entity_poly.pdbx_strand_id
1 'polypeptide(L)'
;MGIPKYRAKRDISEPEIVRALEQIGMTVWRMDQPVDLLVGWREKTHLVECKTGKGKLNKNQLEFTNIWRGSPVVVLRDAQEAIDWAIEVSQS
;
A
#
# COMPACT_ATOMS: atom_id res chain seq x y z
N MET A 1 -3.26 -11.26 26.90
CA MET A 1 -3.15 -10.78 25.50
C MET A 1 -2.13 -11.64 24.79
N GLY A 2 -2.53 -12.38 23.75
CA GLY A 2 -1.63 -13.26 23.01
C GLY A 2 -0.71 -12.46 22.10
N ILE A 3 0.59 -12.66 22.23
CA ILE A 3 1.60 -12.16 21.29
C ILE A 3 1.25 -12.72 19.90
N PRO A 4 1.09 -11.91 18.84
CA PRO A 4 0.84 -12.43 17.50
C PRO A 4 2.02 -13.31 17.11
N LYS A 5 1.79 -14.63 17.05
CA LYS A 5 2.87 -15.63 16.93
C LYS A 5 3.58 -15.61 15.57
N TYR A 6 3.03 -14.93 14.57
CA TYR A 6 3.68 -14.68 13.29
C TYR A 6 3.15 -13.35 12.74
N ARG A 7 3.96 -12.28 12.75
CA ARG A 7 3.70 -11.15 11.84
C ARG A 7 3.79 -11.70 10.43
N ALA A 8 2.80 -11.40 9.59
CA ALA A 8 2.88 -11.73 8.18
C ALA A 8 4.18 -11.15 7.62
N LYS A 9 4.94 -11.95 6.88
CA LYS A 9 6.20 -11.51 6.30
C LYS A 9 5.87 -10.38 5.33
N ARG A 10 6.44 -9.19 5.57
CA ARG A 10 6.32 -8.03 4.69
C ARG A 10 6.85 -8.37 3.30
N ASP A 11 6.21 -7.80 2.29
CA ASP A 11 6.62 -7.99 0.91
C ASP A 11 8.01 -7.35 0.68
N ILE A 12 8.80 -7.93 -0.22
CA ILE A 12 10.19 -7.50 -0.45
C ILE A 12 10.21 -6.10 -1.11
N SER A 13 9.18 -5.74 -1.87
CA SER A 13 9.06 -4.42 -2.51
C SER A 13 8.55 -3.32 -1.59
N GLU A 14 8.03 -3.64 -0.38
CA GLU A 14 7.48 -2.61 0.53
C GLU A 14 8.52 -1.52 0.87
N PRO A 15 9.78 -1.82 1.24
CA PRO A 15 10.73 -0.78 1.64
C PRO A 15 11.07 0.22 0.54
N GLU A 16 11.21 -0.26 -0.71
CA GLU A 16 11.53 0.59 -1.86
C GLU A 16 10.33 1.46 -2.28
N ILE A 17 9.11 0.90 -2.24
CA ILE A 17 7.87 1.64 -2.50
C ILE A 17 7.71 2.76 -1.47
N VAL A 18 7.86 2.47 -0.18
CA VAL A 18 7.71 3.48 0.87
C VAL A 18 8.71 4.61 0.67
N ARG A 19 9.98 4.28 0.41
CA ARG A 19 11.02 5.28 0.17
C ARG A 19 10.69 6.17 -1.04
N ALA A 20 10.20 5.58 -2.13
CA ALA A 20 9.85 6.32 -3.34
C ALA A 20 8.70 7.32 -3.07
N LEU A 21 7.64 6.88 -2.39
CA LEU A 21 6.50 7.73 -2.05
C LEU A 21 6.89 8.87 -1.08
N GLU A 22 7.68 8.56 -0.05
CA GLU A 22 8.18 9.55 0.91
C GLU A 22 9.07 10.60 0.24
N GLN A 23 9.90 10.21 -0.74
CA GLN A 23 10.75 11.14 -1.50
C GLN A 23 9.95 12.15 -2.34
N ILE A 24 8.73 11.79 -2.73
CA ILE A 24 7.79 12.68 -3.46
C ILE A 24 7.04 13.60 -2.48
N GLY A 25 7.19 13.39 -1.17
CA GLY A 25 6.55 14.19 -0.12
C GLY A 25 5.21 13.64 0.35
N MET A 26 4.85 12.41 -0.03
CA MET A 26 3.69 11.73 0.54
C MET A 26 3.98 11.27 1.97
N THR A 27 2.97 11.34 2.83
CA THR A 27 3.07 10.73 4.17
C THR A 27 2.72 9.27 4.07
N VAL A 28 3.58 8.37 4.53
CA VAL A 28 3.36 6.93 4.45
C VAL A 28 3.33 6.31 5.85
N TRP A 29 2.25 5.61 6.16
CA TRP A 29 2.10 4.88 7.40
C TRP A 29 1.98 3.38 7.10
N ARG A 30 2.91 2.59 7.63
CA ARG A 30 2.93 1.13 7.45
C ARG A 30 1.95 0.45 8.40
N MET A 31 1.12 -0.44 7.86
CA MET A 31 0.11 -1.22 8.55
C MET A 31 0.30 -2.72 8.27
N ASP A 32 -0.33 -3.57 9.08
CA ASP A 32 -0.30 -5.02 8.86
C ASP A 32 -1.62 -5.53 8.21
N GLN A 33 -2.73 -4.84 8.44
CA GLN A 33 -4.08 -5.10 7.91
C GLN A 33 -4.87 -3.78 7.88
N PRO A 34 -5.89 -3.62 7.00
CA PRO A 34 -6.30 -4.57 5.96
C PRO A 34 -5.43 -4.52 4.69
N VAL A 35 -4.58 -3.49 4.57
CA VAL A 35 -3.59 -3.29 3.50
C VAL A 35 -2.25 -2.91 4.12
N ASP A 36 -1.17 -2.99 3.35
CA ASP A 36 0.20 -2.74 3.84
C ASP A 36 0.47 -1.27 4.20
N LEU A 37 -0.09 -0.32 3.46
CA LEU A 37 0.25 1.10 3.58
C LEU A 37 -1.00 2.01 3.58
N LEU A 38 -0.99 3.00 4.46
CA LEU A 38 -1.89 4.16 4.45
C LEU A 38 -1.10 5.37 3.98
N VAL A 39 -1.48 5.95 2.85
CA VAL A 39 -0.73 7.03 2.21
C VAL A 39 -1.57 8.31 2.19
N GLY A 40 -1.00 9.40 2.69
CA GLY A 40 -1.62 10.72 2.70
C GLY A 40 -0.95 11.66 1.70
N TRP A 41 -1.77 12.35 0.89
CA TRP A 41 -1.31 13.38 -0.04
C TRP A 41 -2.42 14.40 -0.29
N ARG A 42 -2.12 15.70 -0.09
CA ARG A 42 -3.05 16.82 -0.37
C ARG A 42 -4.50 16.56 0.10
N GLU A 43 -4.66 16.30 1.39
CA GLU A 43 -5.95 16.01 2.05
C GLU A 43 -6.66 14.71 1.58
N LYS A 44 -6.09 13.99 0.61
CA LYS A 44 -6.57 12.68 0.17
C LYS A 44 -5.86 11.57 0.92
N THR A 45 -6.60 10.48 1.16
CA THR A 45 -6.12 9.26 1.80
C THR A 45 -6.23 8.09 0.82
N HIS A 46 -5.11 7.39 0.64
CA HIS A 46 -4.95 6.28 -0.27
C HIS A 46 -4.60 5.01 0.50
N LEU A 47 -5.27 3.91 0.15
CA LEU A 47 -4.96 2.58 0.65
C LEU A 47 -4.06 1.90 -0.37
N VAL A 48 -2.90 1.44 0.07
CA VAL A 48 -1.87 0.89 -0.82
C VAL A 48 -1.44 -0.48 -0.31
N GLU A 49 -1.34 -1.43 -1.23
CA GLU A 49 -0.90 -2.80 -1.01
C GLU A 49 0.36 -3.06 -1.83
N CYS A 50 1.38 -3.67 -1.21
CA CYS A 50 2.67 -3.94 -1.85
C CYS A 50 2.74 -5.41 -2.30
N LYS A 51 3.15 -5.65 -3.55
CA LYS A 51 3.30 -7.02 -4.09
C LYS A 51 4.48 -7.16 -5.04
N THR A 52 5.47 -7.97 -4.71
CA THR A 52 6.56 -8.27 -5.64
C THR A 52 6.07 -9.04 -6.88
N GLY A 53 6.51 -8.64 -8.08
CA GLY A 53 6.32 -9.39 -9.32
C GLY A 53 4.85 -9.63 -9.65
N LYS A 54 4.43 -10.90 -9.84
CA LYS A 54 3.03 -11.28 -10.12
C LYS A 54 2.22 -11.64 -8.88
N GLY A 55 2.66 -11.18 -7.70
CA GLY A 55 1.93 -11.38 -6.44
C GLY A 55 0.46 -10.95 -6.56
N LYS A 56 -0.44 -11.84 -6.14
CA LYS A 56 -1.89 -11.59 -6.09
C LYS A 56 -2.31 -11.20 -4.68
N LEU A 57 -3.43 -10.48 -4.56
CA LEU A 57 -4.07 -10.24 -3.27
C LEU A 57 -4.41 -11.57 -2.60
N ASN A 58 -4.16 -11.66 -1.30
CA ASN A 58 -4.62 -12.80 -0.52
C ASN A 58 -6.14 -12.73 -0.32
N LYS A 59 -6.73 -13.81 0.21
CA LYS A 59 -8.19 -13.90 0.40
C LYS A 59 -8.75 -12.75 1.26
N ASN A 60 -8.06 -12.38 2.34
CA ASN A 60 -8.51 -11.34 3.26
C ASN A 60 -8.45 -9.96 2.61
N GLN A 61 -7.41 -9.69 1.84
CA GLN A 61 -7.27 -8.46 1.05
C GLN A 61 -8.35 -8.37 -0.02
N LEU A 62 -8.63 -9.47 -0.72
CA LEU A 62 -9.72 -9.51 -1.70
C LEU A 62 -11.09 -9.25 -1.04
N GLU A 63 -11.35 -9.92 0.09
CA GLU A 63 -12.58 -9.69 0.87
C GLU A 63 -12.69 -8.23 1.31
N PHE A 64 -11.62 -7.65 1.85
CA PHE A 64 -11.56 -6.24 2.20
C PHE A 64 -11.87 -5.35 0.99
N THR A 65 -11.21 -5.55 -0.15
CA THR A 65 -11.46 -4.75 -1.36
C THR A 65 -12.91 -4.84 -1.84
N ASN A 66 -13.57 -5.99 -1.65
CA ASN A 66 -14.96 -6.19 -2.06
C ASN A 66 -15.97 -5.50 -1.15
N ILE A 67 -15.70 -5.46 0.17
CA ILE A 67 -16.61 -4.85 1.14
C ILE A 67 -16.36 -3.36 1.34
N TRP A 68 -15.15 -2.90 1.03
CA TRP A 68 -14.77 -1.50 1.20
C TRP A 68 -15.61 -0.58 0.29
N ARG A 69 -15.94 0.60 0.81
CA ARG A 69 -16.77 1.61 0.13
C ARG A 69 -16.07 2.97 0.01
N GLY A 70 -14.84 3.07 0.51
CA GLY A 70 -14.01 4.26 0.37
C GLY A 70 -13.20 4.25 -0.91
N SER A 71 -12.04 4.93 -0.90
CA SER A 71 -11.11 4.96 -2.03
C SER A 71 -10.64 3.55 -2.42
N PRO A 72 -10.39 3.30 -3.71
CA PRO A 72 -9.90 2.01 -4.18
C PRO A 72 -8.53 1.68 -3.56
N VAL A 73 -8.29 0.40 -3.31
CA VAL A 73 -6.96 -0.08 -2.91
C VAL A 73 -6.07 -0.11 -4.15
N VAL A 74 -4.94 0.59 -4.08
CA VAL A 74 -3.91 0.61 -5.11
C VAL A 74 -2.92 -0.51 -4.82
N VAL A 75 -2.53 -1.27 -5.83
CA VAL A 75 -1.49 -2.29 -5.70
C VAL A 75 -0.24 -1.79 -6.40
N LEU A 76 0.86 -1.66 -5.66
CA LEU A 76 2.16 -1.24 -6.19
C LEU A 76 3.15 -2.40 -6.09
N ARG A 77 3.96 -2.58 -7.12
CA ARG A 77 4.84 -3.75 -7.25
C ARG A 77 6.31 -3.46 -7.07
N ASP A 78 6.73 -2.25 -7.41
CA ASP A 78 8.09 -1.78 -7.30
C ASP A 78 8.14 -0.25 -7.14
N ALA A 79 9.35 0.28 -6.96
CA ALA A 79 9.56 1.72 -6.80
C ALA A 79 9.17 2.54 -8.05
N GLN A 80 9.29 1.99 -9.27
CA GLN A 80 8.96 2.72 -10.49
C GLN A 80 7.45 2.92 -10.58
N GLU A 81 6.67 1.86 -10.37
CA GLU A 81 5.20 1.93 -10.35
C GLU A 81 4.71 2.89 -9.25
N ALA A 82 5.38 2.93 -8.10
CA ALA A 82 5.08 3.88 -7.04
C ALA A 82 5.29 5.35 -7.45
N ILE A 83 6.37 5.64 -8.18
CA ILE A 83 6.65 6.98 -8.70
C ILE A 83 5.62 7.37 -9.75
N ASP A 84 5.33 6.48 -10.70
CA ASP A 84 4.37 6.74 -11.78
C ASP A 84 2.97 7.02 -11.22
N TRP A 85 2.53 6.20 -10.26
CA TRP A 85 1.27 6.40 -9.55
C TRP A 85 1.24 7.72 -8.77
N ALA A 86 2.33 8.07 -8.07
CA ALA A 86 2.38 9.32 -7.31
C ALA A 86 2.31 10.55 -8.23
N ILE A 87 2.89 10.48 -9.42
CA ILE A 87 2.78 11.53 -10.45
C ILE A 87 1.31 11.66 -10.90
N GLU A 88 0.65 10.55 -11.21
CA GLU A 88 -0.78 10.55 -11.59
C GLU A 88 -1.66 11.19 -10.49
N VAL A 89 -1.48 10.76 -9.24
CA VAL A 89 -2.23 11.31 -8.09
C VAL A 89 -1.96 12.81 -7.91
N SER A 90 -0.74 13.29 -8.18
CA SER A 90 -0.38 14.70 -8.04
C SER A 90 -1.08 15.63 -9.03
N GLN A 91 -1.59 15.09 -10.14
CA GLN A 91 -2.32 15.84 -11.18
C GLN A 91 -3.84 15.85 -10.96
N SER A 92 -4.34 15.06 -10.00
CA SER A 92 -5.76 14.92 -9.64
C SER A 92 -6.20 15.80 -8.46
#